data_AF-A0A087S5U3-F1
#
_entry.id   AF-A0A087S5U3-F1
#
_cell.length_a   1.000
_cell.length_b   1.000
_cell.length_c   1.000
_cell.angle_alpha   90.00
_cell.angle_beta   90.00
_cell.angle_gamma   90.00
#
_symmetry.space_group_name_H-M   'P 1'
#
loop_
_entity.id
_entity.type
_entity.pdbx_description
1 polymer ?
#
loop_
_entity_poly.entity_id
_entity_poly.type
_entity_poly.pdbx_seq_one_letter_code
_entity_poly.pdbx_strand_id
1 'polypeptide(L)'
;MTSLNTMNRSSMRGIFLSVVLLFSITLISIPENVYGEVNANSIGLEETTIIEFTNELNEEINTFRIWLGADFNFKSFKTEKGWVGEKTPQGVIIFTTSEPIKKGESVKRITKIQE
;
A
#
# COMPACT_ATOMS: atom_id res chain seq x y z
N MET A 1 -30.09 -49.75 8.12
CA MET A 1 -28.76 -50.33 7.84
C MET A 1 -28.08 -49.40 6.85
N THR A 2 -27.13 -48.58 7.31
CA THR A 2 -26.50 -47.52 6.52
C THR A 2 -25.50 -48.15 5.55
N SER A 3 -25.77 -48.04 4.26
CA SER A 3 -24.84 -48.45 3.21
C SER A 3 -23.62 -47.53 3.23
N LEU A 4 -22.48 -48.03 3.71
CA LEU A 4 -21.19 -47.37 3.57
C LEU A 4 -20.62 -47.76 2.20
N ASN A 5 -20.85 -46.89 1.23
CA ASN A 5 -20.37 -47.04 -0.13
C ASN A 5 -18.84 -47.11 -0.12
N THR A 6 -18.28 -48.28 -0.42
CA THR A 6 -16.84 -48.54 -0.31
C THR A 6 -16.14 -47.95 -1.53
N MET A 7 -15.45 -46.83 -1.35
CA MET A 7 -14.73 -46.15 -2.44
C MET A 7 -13.60 -47.03 -3.00
N ASN A 8 -13.51 -47.13 -4.33
CA ASN A 8 -12.40 -47.79 -5.00
C ASN A 8 -11.07 -47.05 -4.71
N ARG A 9 -10.02 -47.80 -4.39
CA ARG A 9 -8.65 -47.32 -4.11
C ARG A 9 -8.11 -46.37 -5.20
N SER A 10 -8.51 -46.56 -6.46
CA SER A 10 -8.16 -45.65 -7.58
C SER A 10 -8.84 -44.28 -7.46
N SER A 11 -10.12 -44.25 -7.10
CA SER A 11 -10.90 -43.02 -6.91
C SER A 11 -10.36 -42.19 -5.75
N MET A 12 -9.90 -42.86 -4.69
CA MET A 12 -9.34 -42.19 -3.51
C MET A 12 -7.98 -41.52 -3.81
N ARG A 13 -7.18 -42.11 -4.71
CA ARG A 13 -5.93 -41.51 -5.23
C ARG A 13 -6.21 -40.27 -6.10
N GLY A 14 -7.24 -40.32 -6.94
CA GLY A 14 -7.65 -39.18 -7.76
C GLY A 14 -8.12 -37.98 -6.93
N ILE A 15 -8.93 -38.23 -5.89
CA ILE A 15 -9.36 -37.19 -4.95
C ILE A 15 -8.15 -36.57 -4.24
N PHE A 16 -7.24 -37.39 -3.73
CA PHE A 16 -6.02 -36.89 -3.08
C PHE A 16 -5.18 -36.01 -4.02
N LEU A 17 -4.97 -36.45 -5.27
CA LEU A 17 -4.26 -35.66 -6.28
C LEU A 17 -4.95 -34.33 -6.57
N SER A 18 -6.28 -34.32 -6.72
CA SER A 18 -7.04 -33.08 -6.94
C SER A 18 -6.94 -32.10 -5.77
N VAL A 19 -6.98 -32.60 -4.53
CA VAL A 19 -6.84 -31.77 -3.32
C VAL A 19 -5.45 -31.16 -3.24
N VAL A 20 -4.39 -31.95 -3.49
CA VAL A 20 -3.01 -31.44 -3.52
C VAL A 20 -2.84 -30.38 -4.61
N LEU A 21 -3.35 -30.62 -5.81
CA LEU A 21 -3.24 -29.70 -6.94
C LEU A 21 -3.94 -28.36 -6.65
N LEU A 22 -5.16 -28.39 -6.11
CA LEU A 22 -5.90 -27.18 -5.74
C LEU A 22 -5.18 -26.39 -4.65
N PHE A 23 -4.58 -27.08 -3.68
CA PHE A 23 -3.80 -26.44 -2.61
C PHE A 23 -2.52 -25.78 -3.15
N SER A 24 -1.83 -26.41 -4.11
CA SER A 24 -0.63 -25.82 -4.73
C SER A 24 -0.89 -24.47 -5.40
N ILE A 25 -2.06 -24.28 -6.03
CA ILE A 25 -2.43 -23.02 -6.69
C ILE A 25 -2.60 -21.90 -5.65
N THR A 26 -3.13 -22.22 -4.46
CA THR A 26 -3.33 -21.23 -3.39
C THR A 26 -2.02 -20.75 -2.74
N LEU A 27 -0.96 -21.56 -2.75
CA LEU A 27 0.33 -21.19 -2.14
C LEU A 27 1.08 -20.09 -2.91
N ILE A 28 0.82 -19.91 -4.21
CA ILE A 28 1.59 -19.01 -5.08
C ILE A 28 1.07 -17.56 -5.01
N SER A 29 -0.12 -17.31 -4.47
CA SER A 29 -0.79 -16.00 -4.53
C SER A 29 -0.52 -15.06 -3.34
N ILE A 30 0.55 -15.26 -2.58
CA ILE A 30 0.90 -14.30 -1.51
C ILE A 30 1.57 -13.09 -2.17
N PRO A 31 0.99 -11.88 -2.09
CA PRO A 31 1.64 -10.68 -2.62
C PRO A 31 2.95 -10.45 -1.86
N GLU A 32 4.05 -10.28 -2.58
CA GLU A 32 5.32 -9.88 -1.98
C GLU A 32 5.20 -8.43 -1.49
N ASN A 33 5.09 -8.27 -0.18
CA ASN A 33 5.23 -6.98 0.48
C ASN A 33 6.72 -6.61 0.50
N VAL A 34 7.11 -5.73 -0.43
CA VAL A 34 8.44 -5.13 -0.45
C VAL A 34 8.53 -4.14 0.71
N TYR A 35 9.36 -4.47 1.70
CA TYR A 35 9.75 -3.52 2.73
C TYR A 35 11.02 -2.81 2.30
N GLY A 36 11.03 -1.49 2.44
CA GLY A 36 12.26 -0.76 2.32
C GLY A 36 12.13 0.65 2.89
N GLU A 37 13.25 1.35 2.82
CA GLU A 37 13.40 2.67 3.41
C GLU A 37 13.09 3.76 2.38
N VAL A 38 12.36 4.77 2.83
CA VAL A 38 12.16 6.03 2.11
C VAL A 38 12.61 7.15 3.03
N ASN A 39 13.37 8.10 2.48
CA ASN A 39 13.83 9.23 3.26
C ASN A 39 12.76 10.33 3.22
N ALA A 40 12.42 10.89 4.37
CA ALA A 40 11.49 12.01 4.49
C ALA A 40 12.15 13.12 5.31
N ASN A 41 12.38 14.26 4.66
CA ASN A 41 12.85 15.48 5.30
C ASN A 41 11.67 16.43 5.52
N SER A 42 11.61 17.10 6.67
CA SER A 42 10.53 18.04 6.96
C SER A 42 11.03 19.33 7.59
N ILE A 43 10.40 20.45 7.21
CA ILE A 43 10.61 21.76 7.81
C ILE A 43 9.25 22.30 8.26
N GLY A 44 9.11 22.56 9.57
CA GLY A 44 7.94 23.20 10.15
C GLY A 44 8.09 24.72 10.22
N LEU A 45 7.04 25.44 9.86
CA LEU A 45 6.89 26.89 9.97
C LEU A 45 5.48 27.20 10.46
N GLU A 46 5.35 27.48 11.75
CA GLU A 46 4.06 27.65 12.44
C GLU A 46 3.16 26.41 12.21
N GLU A 47 1.95 26.61 11.67
CA GLU A 47 0.98 25.57 11.32
C GLU A 47 1.31 24.87 9.99
N THR A 48 2.37 25.25 9.29
CA THR A 48 2.70 24.72 7.96
C THR A 48 3.93 23.83 8.01
N THR A 49 3.83 22.62 7.45
CA THR A 49 4.96 21.71 7.29
C THR A 49 5.24 21.51 5.81
N ILE A 50 6.50 21.64 5.43
CA ILE A 50 7.00 21.27 4.12
C ILE A 50 7.69 19.91 4.27
N ILE A 51 7.31 18.94 3.45
CA ILE A 51 7.83 17.57 3.49
C ILE A 51 8.43 17.24 2.13
N GLU A 52 9.65 16.75 2.11
CA GLU A 52 10.35 16.25 0.92
C GLU A 52 10.59 14.75 1.09
N PHE A 53 10.16 13.97 0.11
CA PHE A 53 10.35 12.52 0.08
C PHE A 53 11.37 12.15 -0.99
N THR A 54 12.29 11.26 -0.66
CA THR A 54 13.24 10.65 -1.60
C THR A 54 13.01 9.13 -1.64
N ASN A 55 12.84 8.60 -2.84
CA ASN A 55 12.66 7.17 -3.04
C ASN A 55 14.03 6.46 -3.09
N GLU A 56 14.38 5.70 -2.06
CA GLU A 56 15.61 4.87 -2.04
C GLU A 56 15.36 3.43 -2.50
N LEU A 57 14.10 3.09 -2.79
CA LEU A 57 13.69 1.76 -3.23
C LEU A 57 14.01 1.54 -4.71
N ASN A 58 14.19 0.28 -5.09
CA ASN A 58 14.26 -0.10 -6.51
C ASN A 58 12.87 -0.01 -7.18
N GLU A 59 11.80 -0.08 -6.39
CA GLU A 59 10.42 0.02 -6.86
C GLU A 59 9.99 1.48 -7.04
N GLU A 60 9.11 1.71 -8.01
CA GLU A 60 8.57 3.04 -8.26
C GLU A 60 7.43 3.40 -7.29
N ILE A 61 7.37 4.66 -6.88
CA ILE A 61 6.33 5.15 -5.97
C ILE A 61 5.39 6.10 -6.72
N ASN A 62 4.11 5.73 -6.81
CA ASN A 62 3.08 6.55 -7.45
C ASN A 62 2.07 7.16 -6.46
N THR A 63 2.07 6.69 -5.22
CA THR A 63 1.09 7.08 -4.20
C THR A 63 1.76 7.19 -2.84
N PHE A 64 1.42 8.23 -2.10
CA PHE A 64 1.74 8.31 -0.68
C PHE A 64 0.54 8.83 0.11
N ARG A 65 0.48 8.41 1.38
CA ARG A 65 -0.59 8.74 2.30
C ARG A 65 -0.02 9.38 3.55
N ILE A 66 -0.63 10.46 4.00
CA ILE A 66 -0.24 11.16 5.21
C ILE A 66 -1.46 11.26 6.11
N TRP A 67 -1.31 10.84 7.37
CA TRP A 67 -2.29 11.00 8.42
C TRP A 67 -1.62 11.65 9.63
N LEU A 68 -2.39 12.42 10.38
CA LEU A 68 -1.93 13.00 11.64
C LEU A 68 -2.38 12.11 12.80
N GLY A 69 -1.91 12.44 14.02
CA GLY A 69 -2.47 11.85 15.24
C GLY A 69 -3.97 12.13 15.36
N ALA A 70 -4.67 11.33 16.17
CA ALA A 70 -6.14 11.36 16.28
C ALA A 70 -6.72 12.75 16.62
N ASP A 71 -5.94 13.59 17.28
CA ASP A 71 -6.37 14.91 17.73
C ASP A 71 -6.18 16.02 16.68
N PHE A 72 -5.55 15.73 15.54
CA PHE A 72 -5.18 16.74 14.56
C PHE A 72 -5.83 16.51 13.19
N ASN A 73 -6.05 17.60 12.46
CA ASN A 73 -6.56 17.51 11.09
C ASN A 73 -5.84 18.48 10.15
N PHE A 74 -5.80 18.14 8.87
CA PHE A 74 -5.26 19.03 7.87
C PHE A 74 -6.27 20.13 7.53
N LYS A 75 -5.84 21.38 7.60
CA LYS A 75 -6.64 22.53 7.14
C LYS A 75 -6.64 22.63 5.61
N SER A 76 -5.47 22.47 5.01
CA SER A 76 -5.25 22.55 3.56
C SER A 76 -3.92 21.91 3.18
N PHE A 77 -3.73 21.64 1.89
CA PHE A 77 -2.46 21.13 1.35
C PHE A 77 -2.23 21.68 -0.05
N LYS A 78 -0.98 21.64 -0.51
CA LYS A 78 -0.59 21.93 -1.89
C LYS A 78 0.24 20.78 -2.45
N THR A 79 0.05 20.51 -3.73
CA THR A 79 0.80 19.51 -4.49
C THR A 79 1.74 20.19 -5.48
N GLU A 80 2.80 19.49 -5.88
CA GLU A 80 3.58 19.90 -7.06
C GLU A 80 2.85 19.52 -8.34
N LYS A 81 3.34 20.06 -9.46
CA LYS A 81 2.84 19.75 -10.80
C LYS A 81 2.90 18.23 -11.04
N GLY A 82 1.84 17.68 -11.64
CA GLY A 82 1.72 16.24 -11.92
C GLY A 82 1.08 15.43 -10.79
N TRP A 83 0.88 16.03 -9.61
CA TRP A 83 0.30 15.34 -8.46
C TRP A 83 -1.11 15.81 -8.14
N VAL A 84 -1.98 14.83 -7.91
CA VAL A 84 -3.34 15.02 -7.38
C VAL A 84 -3.31 14.70 -5.90
N GLY A 85 -3.90 15.55 -5.08
CA GLY A 85 -4.09 15.30 -3.65
C GLY A 85 -5.57 15.29 -3.30
N GLU A 86 -5.99 14.30 -2.51
CA GLU A 86 -7.36 14.14 -2.03
C GLU A 86 -7.35 13.97 -0.51
N LYS A 87 -8.26 14.66 0.18
CA LYS A 87 -8.49 14.47 1.62
C LYS A 87 -9.66 13.54 1.84
N THR A 88 -9.44 12.43 2.52
CA THR A 88 -10.51 11.49 2.87
C THR A 88 -11.37 12.03 4.02
N PRO A 89 -12.61 11.53 4.19
CA PRO A 89 -13.44 11.87 5.35
C PRO A 89 -12.78 11.54 6.69
N GLN A 90 -11.85 10.58 6.72
CA GLN A 90 -11.08 10.18 7.90
C GLN A 90 -9.89 11.10 8.19
N GLY A 91 -9.68 12.16 7.41
CA GLY A 91 -8.59 13.12 7.62
C GLY A 91 -7.23 12.69 7.06
N VAL A 92 -7.19 11.64 6.23
CA VAL A 92 -5.97 11.22 5.52
C VAL A 92 -5.84 12.03 4.24
N ILE A 93 -4.65 12.52 3.91
CA ILE A 93 -4.38 13.03 2.57
C ILE A 93 -3.69 11.95 1.74
N ILE A 94 -4.26 11.67 0.57
CA ILE A 94 -3.71 10.74 -0.42
C ILE A 94 -3.18 11.57 -1.57
N PHE A 95 -1.91 11.40 -1.90
CA PHE A 95 -1.28 12.02 -3.05
C PHE A 95 -0.97 10.95 -4.08
N THR A 96 -1.39 11.17 -5.33
CA THR A 96 -1.20 10.24 -6.45
C THR A 96 -0.66 10.97 -7.68
N THR A 97 0.19 10.29 -8.44
CA THR A 97 0.78 10.78 -9.71
C THR A 97 0.64 9.72 -10.80
N SER A 98 0.54 10.18 -12.05
CA SER A 98 0.71 9.33 -13.24
C SER A 98 2.16 9.14 -13.66
N GLU A 99 3.07 9.95 -13.10
CA GLU A 99 4.52 9.90 -13.31
C GLU A 99 5.18 9.42 -12.01
N PRO A 100 5.47 8.11 -11.86
CA PRO A 100 6.01 7.54 -10.63
C PRO A 100 7.41 8.04 -10.30
N ILE A 101 7.72 8.12 -9.00
CA ILE A 101 9.05 8.48 -8.48
C ILE A 101 9.96 7.27 -8.58
N LYS A 102 11.06 7.39 -9.31
CA LYS A 102 12.08 6.34 -9.45
C LYS A 102 13.09 6.40 -8.33
N LYS A 103 13.92 5.35 -8.23
CA LYS A 103 15.04 5.31 -7.29
C LYS A 103 15.93 6.55 -7.43
N GLY A 104 16.19 7.22 -6.32
CA GLY A 104 17.01 8.43 -6.21
C GLY A 104 16.30 9.74 -6.56
N GLU A 105 15.04 9.70 -6.98
CA GLU A 105 14.24 10.91 -7.23
C GLU A 105 13.53 11.39 -5.97
N SER A 106 13.31 12.71 -5.90
CA SER A 106 12.68 13.37 -4.76
C SER A 106 11.49 14.23 -5.16
N VAL A 107 10.56 14.43 -4.24
CA VAL A 107 9.33 15.18 -4.47
C VAL A 107 8.92 15.98 -3.22
N LYS A 108 8.50 17.24 -3.39
CA LYS A 108 8.27 18.16 -2.26
C LYS A 108 6.82 18.57 -2.10
N ARG A 109 6.29 18.59 -0.88
CA ARG A 109 4.89 18.89 -0.58
C ARG A 109 4.76 19.89 0.56
N ILE A 110 3.64 20.61 0.58
CA ILE A 110 3.32 21.59 1.61
C ILE A 110 1.97 21.22 2.22
N THR A 111 1.92 21.04 3.53
CA THR A 111 0.70 20.73 4.29
C THR A 111 0.50 21.78 5.37
N LYS A 112 -0.73 22.25 5.57
CA LYS A 112 -1.10 23.12 6.68
C LYS A 112 -2.00 22.37 7.66
N ILE A 113 -1.59 22.33 8.91
CA ILE A 113 -2.24 21.64 10.02
C ILE A 113 -3.20 22.62 10.73
N GLN A 114 -4.26 22.10 11.33
CA GLN A 114 -5.11 22.81 12.27
C GLN A 114 -5.09 22.05 13.60
N GLU A 115 -4.93 22.79 14.69
CA GLU A 115 -5.16 22.31 16.07
C GLU A 115 -6.66 22.08 16.33
#